data_AF-A0A0Q3RTF9-F1
#
_entry.id   AF-A0A0Q3RTF9-F1
#
_cell.length_a   1.000
_cell.length_b   1.000
_cell.length_c   1.000
_cell.angle_alpha   90.00
_cell.angle_beta   90.00
_cell.angle_gamma   90.00
#
_symmetry.space_group_name_H-M   'P 1'
#
loop_
_entity.id
_entity.type
_entity.pdbx_description
1 polymer ?
#
loop_
_entity_poly.entity_id
_entity_poly.type
_entity_poly.pdbx_seq_one_letter_code
_entity_poly.pdbx_strand_id
1 'polypeptide(L)'
;MECFRRVNPFRACAGLRVLGYLMLALVAAIVAVSYYAVVVYAWGPLLLGGGGGSVAAAAIVLAAFHLLLIMMLWCYLMVVFTDPGAVPENWRHAAEEDDMDESNTRTISNDVATDIVNPPLFTSEGQGNASRYCSRCQNGKPPRCHHCSICDRCVLKMDHHCVWVVNCVGARNYKYFLLFLVYTFLETVLDTLVLLPSFITFFRDESRRSSSASDVAILFLAFVLNLAFALSLLIFIGMHTSLVASNTTSIEVMLCTVSTSGFHARHSS
;
A
#
# COMPACT_ATOMS: atom_id res chain seq x y z
N MET A 1 -9.45 -31.66 9.02
CA MET A 1 -9.68 -30.32 9.62
C MET A 1 -8.36 -29.82 10.18
N GLU A 2 -7.47 -29.31 9.33
CA GLU A 2 -6.23 -28.63 9.76
C GLU A 2 -6.02 -27.32 8.96
N CYS A 3 -7.12 -26.71 8.52
CA CYS A 3 -7.14 -25.44 7.80
C CYS A 3 -7.25 -24.27 8.79
N PHE A 4 -6.31 -24.09 9.72
CA PHE A 4 -6.27 -22.90 10.60
C PHE A 4 -4.90 -22.62 11.23
N ARG A 5 -3.79 -23.01 10.59
CA ARG A 5 -2.45 -22.70 11.11
C ARG A 5 -2.02 -21.26 10.75
N ARG A 6 -2.59 -20.32 11.52
CA ARG A 6 -2.10 -18.97 11.84
C ARG A 6 -1.63 -18.09 10.67
N VAL A 7 -2.59 -17.37 10.13
CA VAL A 7 -2.37 -16.09 9.45
C VAL A 7 -1.88 -15.07 10.48
N ASN A 8 -0.58 -14.79 10.47
CA ASN A 8 -0.04 -13.56 11.05
C ASN A 8 1.30 -13.26 10.33
N PRO A 9 1.36 -12.26 9.43
CA PRO A 9 2.49 -12.02 8.52
C PRO A 9 3.75 -11.45 9.20
N PHE A 10 3.94 -11.69 10.50
CA PHE A 10 4.95 -11.05 11.33
C PHE A 10 6.04 -11.99 11.89
N ARG A 11 6.10 -13.23 11.40
CA ARG A 11 7.11 -14.23 11.82
C ARG A 11 8.37 -14.14 10.97
N ALA A 12 9.25 -13.17 11.24
CA ALA A 12 10.66 -13.30 10.81
C ALA A 12 11.69 -12.51 11.64
N CYS A 13 11.37 -11.37 12.27
CA CYS A 13 12.34 -10.70 13.14
C CYS A 13 11.63 -9.82 14.19
N ALA A 14 12.09 -9.83 15.45
CA ALA A 14 11.48 -9.02 16.52
C ALA A 14 11.56 -7.51 16.21
N GLY A 15 12.61 -7.04 15.54
CA GLY A 15 12.78 -5.64 15.15
C GLY A 15 11.79 -5.16 14.08
N LEU A 16 11.52 -5.97 13.04
CA LEU A 16 10.53 -5.64 12.02
C LEU A 16 9.11 -5.56 12.58
N ARG A 17 8.80 -6.34 13.62
CA ARG A 17 7.52 -6.25 14.34
C ARG A 17 7.35 -4.93 15.07
N VAL A 18 8.39 -4.49 15.79
CA VAL A 18 8.37 -3.19 16.48
C VAL A 18 8.21 -2.05 15.48
N LEU A 19 8.91 -2.10 14.35
CA LEU A 19 8.77 -1.10 13.29
C LEU A 19 7.33 -1.07 12.72
N GLY A 20 6.73 -2.24 12.51
CA GLY A 20 5.33 -2.33 12.08
C GLY A 20 4.36 -1.68 13.06
N TYR A 21 4.42 -2.01 14.35
CA TYR A 21 3.57 -1.38 15.37
C TYR A 21 3.79 0.13 15.47
N LEU A 22 5.03 0.60 15.29
CA LEU A 22 5.35 2.02 15.28
C LEU A 22 4.68 2.74 14.11
N MET A 23 4.61 2.13 12.92
CA MET A 23 3.90 2.70 11.77
C MET A 23 2.39 2.77 12.00
N LEU A 24 1.77 1.72 12.55
CA LEU A 24 0.34 1.75 12.89
C LEU A 24 0.03 2.82 13.95
N ALA A 25 0.88 2.93 14.96
CA ALA A 25 0.76 3.96 16.00
C ALA A 25 0.92 5.37 15.43
N LEU A 26 1.85 5.57 14.49
CA LEU A 26 2.02 6.84 13.80
C LEU A 26 0.77 7.22 12.98
N VAL A 27 0.20 6.29 12.22
CA VAL A 27 -1.05 6.55 11.48
C VAL A 27 -2.18 6.92 12.44
N ALA A 28 -2.35 6.17 13.54
CA ALA A 28 -3.35 6.48 14.55
C ALA A 28 -3.13 7.86 15.20
N ALA A 29 -1.88 8.24 15.45
CA ALA A 29 -1.54 9.55 16.00
C ALA A 29 -1.86 10.69 15.02
N ILE A 30 -1.55 10.53 13.73
CA ILE A 30 -1.89 11.51 12.69
C ILE A 30 -3.41 11.71 12.62
N VAL A 31 -4.17 10.61 12.57
CA VAL A 31 -5.64 10.65 12.56
C VAL A 31 -6.18 11.33 13.83
N ALA A 32 -5.63 11.03 15.00
CA ALA A 32 -6.05 11.64 16.26
C ALA A 32 -5.78 13.16 16.30
N VAL A 33 -4.62 13.60 15.77
CA VAL A 33 -4.28 15.03 15.67
C VAL A 33 -5.23 15.76 14.72
N SER A 34 -5.52 15.18 13.54
CA SER A 34 -6.50 15.74 12.61
C SER A 34 -7.89 15.81 13.24
N TYR A 35 -8.34 14.74 13.89
CA TYR A 35 -9.63 14.68 14.59
C TYR A 35 -9.74 15.77 15.65
N TYR A 36 -8.72 15.95 16.49
CA TYR A 36 -8.71 17.00 17.50
C TYR A 36 -8.81 18.39 16.86
N ALA A 37 -8.00 18.66 15.83
CA ALA A 37 -8.00 19.95 15.15
C ALA A 37 -9.36 20.29 14.52
N VAL A 38 -9.99 19.33 13.84
CA VAL A 38 -11.27 19.55 13.15
C VAL A 38 -12.43 19.57 14.14
N VAL A 39 -12.59 18.50 14.93
CA VAL A 39 -13.79 18.27 15.74
C VAL A 39 -13.75 19.06 17.04
N VAL A 40 -12.63 19.04 17.77
CA VAL A 40 -12.56 19.65 19.10
C VAL A 40 -12.24 21.14 19.00
N TYR A 41 -11.27 21.51 18.18
CA TYR A 41 -10.78 22.88 18.12
C TYR A 41 -11.58 23.77 17.16
N ALA A 42 -11.76 23.36 15.90
CA ALA A 42 -12.32 24.24 14.87
C ALA A 42 -13.86 24.25 14.82
N TRP A 43 -14.51 23.09 14.81
CA TRP A 43 -15.96 22.99 14.52
C TRP A 43 -16.84 22.61 15.71
N GLY A 44 -16.31 21.96 16.74
CA GLY A 44 -17.03 21.63 17.97
C GLY A 44 -17.60 22.83 18.71
N PRO A 45 -16.85 23.93 18.91
CA PRO A 45 -17.37 25.13 19.56
C PRO A 45 -18.51 25.78 18.78
N LEU A 46 -18.49 25.68 17.45
CA LEU A 46 -19.55 26.21 16.59
C LEU A 46 -20.84 25.39 16.69
N LEU A 47 -20.72 24.07 16.90
CA LEU A 47 -21.86 23.19 17.13
C LEU A 47 -22.52 23.44 18.50
N LEU A 48 -21.72 23.67 19.54
CA LEU A 48 -22.21 23.81 20.92
C LEU A 48 -22.65 25.23 21.29
N GLY A 49 -22.04 26.26 20.70
CA GLY A 49 -22.26 27.67 21.05
C GLY A 49 -22.69 28.56 19.89
N GLY A 50 -22.91 28.02 18.69
CA GLY A 50 -23.32 28.78 17.52
C GLY A 50 -24.80 29.17 17.51
N GLY A 51 -25.15 30.18 16.72
CA GLY A 51 -26.55 30.43 16.35
C GLY A 51 -27.10 29.36 15.39
N GLY A 52 -28.42 29.23 15.28
CA GLY A 52 -29.06 28.10 14.58
C GLY A 52 -28.53 27.80 13.15
N GLY A 53 -28.25 28.84 12.35
CA GLY A 53 -27.67 28.66 11.01
C GLY A 53 -26.24 28.10 11.01
N SER A 54 -25.41 28.52 11.97
CA SER A 54 -24.04 28.03 12.13
C SER A 54 -23.99 26.61 12.69
N VAL A 55 -24.94 26.26 13.57
CA VAL A 55 -25.08 24.91 14.14
C VAL A 55 -25.42 23.89 13.06
N ALA A 56 -26.38 24.21 12.18
CA ALA A 56 -26.76 23.32 11.08
C ALA A 56 -25.59 23.05 10.12
N ALA A 57 -24.84 24.10 9.75
CA ALA A 57 -23.65 23.96 8.91
C ALA A 57 -22.58 23.10 9.60
N ALA A 58 -22.33 23.33 10.90
CA ALA A 58 -21.36 22.55 11.67
C ALA A 58 -21.76 21.08 11.76
N ALA A 59 -23.04 20.78 11.98
CA ALA A 59 -23.55 19.41 12.01
C ALA A 59 -23.34 18.68 10.67
N ILE A 60 -23.59 19.34 9.54
CA ILE A 60 -23.39 18.75 8.21
C ILE A 60 -21.91 18.44 7.96
N VAL A 61 -21.01 19.40 8.25
CA VAL A 61 -19.57 19.23 8.05
C VAL A 61 -19.03 18.12 8.94
N LEU A 62 -19.40 18.10 10.22
CA LEU A 62 -18.97 17.06 11.15
C LEU A 62 -19.54 15.69 10.76
N ALA A 63 -20.77 15.61 10.26
CA ALA A 63 -21.33 14.35 9.76
C ALA A 63 -20.55 13.83 8.53
N ALA A 64 -20.22 14.71 7.59
CA ALA A 64 -19.41 14.37 6.42
C ALA A 64 -18.00 13.88 6.81
N PHE A 65 -17.35 14.58 7.75
CA PHE A 65 -16.06 14.20 8.32
C PHE A 65 -16.11 12.81 8.95
N HIS A 66 -17.07 12.53 9.84
CA HIS A 66 -17.16 11.22 10.48
C HIS A 66 -17.48 10.10 9.49
N LEU A 67 -18.31 10.36 8.47
CA LEU A 67 -18.60 9.39 7.41
C LEU A 67 -17.32 9.02 6.64
N LEU A 68 -16.55 10.03 6.21
CA LEU A 68 -15.29 9.82 5.49
C LEU A 68 -14.25 9.12 6.38
N LEU A 69 -14.10 9.54 7.63
CA LEU A 69 -13.22 8.91 8.62
C LEU A 69 -13.55 7.43 8.82
N ILE A 70 -14.83 7.08 8.97
CA ILE A 70 -15.28 5.69 9.11
C ILE A 70 -14.91 4.88 7.86
N MET A 71 -15.18 5.42 6.67
CA MET A 71 -14.85 4.75 5.41
C MET A 71 -13.34 4.60 5.20
N MET A 72 -12.56 5.61 5.55
CA MET A 72 -11.10 5.59 5.51
C MET A 72 -10.54 4.54 6.46
N LEU A 73 -11.00 4.52 7.71
CA LEU A 73 -10.55 3.55 8.73
C LEU A 73 -10.93 2.14 8.32
N TRP A 74 -12.15 1.94 7.82
CA TRP A 74 -12.59 0.65 7.32
C TRP A 74 -11.67 0.14 6.21
N CYS A 75 -11.41 0.96 5.19
CA CYS A 75 -10.52 0.56 4.10
C CYS A 75 -9.09 0.29 4.60
N TYR A 76 -8.56 1.12 5.49
CA TYR A 76 -7.26 0.92 6.09
C TYR A 76 -7.15 -0.44 6.81
N LEU A 77 -8.11 -0.75 7.69
CA LEU A 77 -8.17 -2.02 8.41
C LEU A 77 -8.27 -3.20 7.44
N MET A 78 -9.08 -3.08 6.38
CA MET A 78 -9.20 -4.11 5.36
C MET A 78 -7.88 -4.35 4.62
N VAL A 79 -7.09 -3.32 4.31
CA VAL A 79 -5.77 -3.50 3.68
C VAL A 79 -4.77 -4.15 4.63
N VAL A 80 -4.73 -3.71 5.88
CA VAL A 80 -3.82 -4.21 6.92
C VAL A 80 -4.08 -5.69 7.21
N PHE A 81 -5.35 -6.09 7.37
CA PHE A 81 -5.69 -7.43 7.84
C PHE A 81 -6.02 -8.44 6.72
N THR A 82 -6.25 -7.99 5.49
CA THR A 82 -6.50 -8.91 4.37
C THR A 82 -5.19 -9.49 3.87
N ASP A 83 -5.13 -10.83 3.81
CA ASP A 83 -4.03 -11.53 3.16
C ASP A 83 -3.90 -11.09 1.69
N PRO A 84 -2.72 -10.66 1.22
CA PRO A 84 -2.55 -10.09 -0.12
C PRO A 84 -2.68 -11.12 -1.25
N GLY A 85 -2.72 -12.41 -0.94
CA GLY A 85 -2.68 -13.52 -1.89
C GLY A 85 -1.40 -14.33 -1.69
N ALA A 86 -1.56 -15.59 -1.30
CA ALA A 86 -0.47 -16.57 -1.24
C ALA A 86 -0.51 -17.48 -2.46
N VAL A 87 0.64 -17.97 -2.89
CA VAL A 87 0.71 -19.02 -3.90
C VAL A 87 0.31 -20.35 -3.25
N PRO A 88 -0.59 -21.14 -3.87
CA PRO A 88 -0.89 -22.50 -3.40
C PRO A 88 0.38 -23.37 -3.30
N GLU A 89 0.39 -24.32 -2.37
CA GLU A 89 1.48 -25.30 -2.27
C GLU A 89 1.55 -26.16 -3.53
N ASN A 90 2.76 -26.54 -3.93
CA ASN A 90 3.03 -27.37 -5.11
C ASN A 90 2.44 -26.78 -6.40
N TRP A 91 2.50 -25.45 -6.56
CA TRP A 91 2.04 -24.82 -7.80
C TRP A 91 2.99 -25.19 -8.93
N ARG A 92 2.44 -25.80 -9.98
CA ARG A 92 3.16 -26.22 -11.20
C ARG A 92 2.60 -25.44 -12.39
N HIS A 93 3.42 -25.21 -13.41
CA HIS A 93 2.95 -24.59 -14.65
C HIS A 93 2.09 -25.61 -15.41
N ALA A 94 0.95 -25.17 -15.96
CA ALA A 94 0.03 -26.04 -16.70
C ALA A 94 0.70 -26.78 -17.88
N ALA A 95 1.81 -26.26 -18.40
CA ALA A 95 2.60 -26.95 -19.43
C ALA A 95 3.26 -28.26 -18.96
N GLU A 96 3.35 -28.51 -17.64
CA GLU A 96 3.82 -29.81 -17.10
C GLU A 96 2.68 -30.85 -16.98
N GLU A 97 1.41 -30.46 -17.15
CA GLU A 97 0.29 -31.41 -17.16
C GLU A 97 0.17 -32.13 -18.52
N ASP A 98 0.48 -31.45 -19.63
CA ASP A 98 0.45 -32.05 -20.98
C ASP A 98 1.66 -32.99 -21.26
N ASP A 99 2.81 -32.78 -20.61
CA ASP A 99 4.02 -33.61 -20.82
C ASP A 99 4.03 -34.92 -20.00
N MET A 100 3.16 -35.07 -18.99
CA MET A 100 3.10 -36.30 -18.19
C MET A 100 2.39 -37.47 -18.91
N ASP A 101 1.60 -37.20 -19.95
CA ASP A 101 0.99 -38.25 -20.78
C ASP A 101 1.90 -38.72 -21.94
N GLU A 102 3.03 -38.05 -22.21
CA GLU A 102 3.95 -38.38 -23.32
C GLU A 102 5.37 -38.82 -22.87
N SER A 103 5.59 -39.10 -21.58
CA SER A 103 6.93 -39.47 -21.08
C SER A 103 7.21 -40.98 -20.97
N ASN A 104 6.24 -41.86 -21.24
CA ASN A 104 6.48 -43.31 -21.13
C ASN A 104 7.17 -43.95 -22.35
N THR A 105 7.69 -43.15 -23.29
CA THR A 105 8.46 -43.67 -24.43
C THR A 105 9.58 -42.70 -24.85
N ARG A 106 10.70 -42.66 -24.11
CA ARG A 106 12.01 -42.36 -24.70
C ARG A 106 13.15 -42.83 -23.81
N THR A 107 13.54 -44.04 -24.15
CA THR A 107 14.74 -44.81 -23.83
C THR A 107 16.03 -43.98 -23.69
N ILE A 108 16.74 -44.25 -22.59
CA ILE A 108 18.20 -44.30 -22.40
C ILE A 108 19.06 -43.69 -23.51
N SER A 109 19.75 -42.58 -23.18
CA SER A 109 21.11 -42.33 -23.64
C SER A 109 21.87 -41.54 -22.56
N ASN A 110 22.88 -42.19 -22.00
CA ASN A 110 23.93 -41.57 -21.19
C ASN A 110 24.70 -40.57 -22.04
N ASP A 111 25.06 -39.41 -21.50
CA ASP A 111 26.38 -38.83 -21.74
C ASP A 111 26.76 -37.82 -20.65
N VAL A 112 28.03 -37.94 -20.25
CA VAL A 112 28.74 -37.26 -19.19
C VAL A 112 29.26 -35.92 -19.68
N ALA A 113 29.08 -34.84 -18.92
CA ALA A 113 30.00 -33.69 -18.92
C ALA A 113 29.88 -32.87 -17.62
N THR A 114 31.04 -32.68 -17.00
CA THR A 114 31.34 -31.94 -15.77
C THR A 114 31.40 -30.41 -15.95
N ASP A 115 31.28 -29.73 -14.81
CA ASP A 115 31.78 -28.39 -14.44
C ASP A 115 31.13 -27.13 -15.04
N ILE A 116 30.51 -26.30 -14.19
CA ILE A 116 31.11 -25.10 -13.55
C ILE A 116 29.99 -24.35 -12.81
N VAL A 117 30.22 -24.12 -11.52
CA VAL A 117 29.39 -23.31 -10.61
C VAL A 117 29.37 -21.85 -11.09
N ASN A 118 28.19 -21.33 -11.43
CA ASN A 118 27.94 -19.89 -11.54
C ASN A 118 26.83 -19.48 -10.54
N PRO A 119 26.98 -18.36 -9.82
CA PRO A 119 25.98 -17.87 -8.85
C PRO A 119 24.69 -17.44 -9.56
N PRO A 120 23.52 -17.36 -8.88
CA PRO A 120 22.24 -17.13 -9.55
C PRO A 120 22.16 -15.70 -10.08
N LEU A 121 22.54 -15.53 -11.34
CA LEU A 121 22.28 -14.35 -12.14
C LEU A 121 20.76 -14.24 -12.32
N PHE A 122 20.22 -13.05 -12.06
CA PHE A 122 18.86 -12.64 -12.38
C PHE A 122 18.48 -13.17 -13.77
N THR A 123 17.59 -14.16 -13.82
CA THR A 123 17.11 -14.72 -15.09
C THR A 123 16.37 -13.64 -15.86
N SER A 124 16.94 -13.28 -17.00
CA SER A 124 16.41 -12.38 -18.02
C SER A 124 14.98 -12.76 -18.40
N GLU A 125 14.07 -11.81 -18.26
CA GLU A 125 12.70 -11.91 -18.76
C GLU A 125 12.69 -11.61 -20.26
N GLY A 126 12.87 -12.65 -21.07
CA GLY A 126 12.76 -12.59 -22.52
C GLY A 126 12.73 -13.99 -23.10
N GLN A 127 11.64 -14.32 -23.80
CA GLN A 127 11.40 -15.55 -24.55
C GLN A 127 11.15 -16.84 -23.75
N GLY A 128 9.92 -17.36 -23.91
CA GLY A 128 9.59 -18.77 -23.68
C GLY A 128 9.18 -19.13 -22.27
N ASN A 129 8.30 -20.11 -22.20
CA ASN A 129 7.64 -20.76 -21.07
C ASN A 129 8.60 -21.38 -20.01
N ALA A 130 9.69 -20.70 -19.65
CA ALA A 130 10.57 -21.13 -18.59
C ALA A 130 9.81 -21.00 -17.26
N SER A 131 9.52 -22.15 -16.66
CA SER A 131 8.90 -22.26 -15.35
C SER A 131 9.61 -21.34 -14.34
N ARG A 132 9.01 -20.17 -14.04
CA ARG A 132 9.57 -19.25 -13.05
C ARG A 132 9.47 -19.94 -11.69
N TYR A 133 10.58 -20.17 -11.00
CA TYR A 133 10.64 -20.85 -9.69
C TYR A 133 11.12 -19.90 -8.59
N CYS A 134 10.69 -20.13 -7.35
CA CYS A 134 11.17 -19.42 -6.17
C CYS A 134 12.07 -20.34 -5.34
N SER A 135 13.38 -20.11 -5.34
CA SER A 135 14.31 -20.87 -4.50
C SER A 135 14.13 -20.64 -2.99
N ARG A 136 13.59 -19.50 -2.56
CA ARG A 136 13.32 -19.26 -1.13
C ARG A 136 12.07 -19.98 -0.64
N CYS A 137 11.00 -19.94 -1.43
CA CYS A 137 9.74 -20.61 -1.08
C CYS A 137 9.70 -22.07 -1.55
N GLN A 138 10.71 -22.53 -2.30
CA GLN A 138 10.77 -23.85 -2.91
C GLN A 138 9.48 -24.22 -3.67
N ASN A 139 8.92 -23.26 -4.41
CA ASN A 139 7.64 -23.41 -5.11
C ASN A 139 7.67 -22.73 -6.48
N GLY A 140 6.85 -23.20 -7.41
CA GLY A 140 6.65 -22.54 -8.70
C GLY A 140 6.02 -21.15 -8.51
N LYS A 141 6.35 -20.21 -9.40
CA LYS A 141 5.82 -18.85 -9.40
C LYS A 141 4.75 -18.70 -10.50
N PRO A 142 3.49 -18.47 -10.12
CA PRO A 142 2.46 -18.05 -11.06
C PRO A 142 2.84 -16.78 -11.82
N PRO A 143 2.21 -16.52 -12.98
CA PRO A 143 2.34 -15.25 -13.66
C PRO A 143 2.06 -14.07 -12.71
N ARG A 144 2.87 -12.99 -12.84
CA ARG A 144 2.75 -11.76 -12.02
C ARG A 144 2.99 -11.96 -10.51
N CYS A 145 3.52 -13.12 -10.11
CA CYS A 145 3.88 -13.40 -8.72
C CYS A 145 5.33 -12.99 -8.44
N HIS A 146 5.55 -12.30 -7.32
CA HIS A 146 6.88 -11.91 -6.86
C HIS A 146 7.10 -12.31 -5.40
N HIS A 147 8.35 -12.60 -5.05
CA HIS A 147 8.73 -12.90 -3.66
C HIS A 147 9.02 -11.60 -2.93
N CYS A 148 8.32 -11.36 -1.82
CA CYS A 148 8.62 -10.24 -0.94
C CYS A 148 9.53 -10.71 0.19
N SER A 149 10.73 -10.15 0.30
CA SER A 149 11.69 -10.46 1.38
C SER A 149 11.23 -10.00 2.76
N ILE A 150 10.34 -9.00 2.83
CA ILE A 150 9.81 -8.48 4.09
C ILE A 150 8.68 -9.39 4.60
N CYS A 151 7.75 -9.77 3.72
CA CYS A 151 6.68 -10.73 4.02
C CYS A 151 7.21 -12.19 4.06
N ASP A 152 8.45 -12.42 3.62
CA ASP A 152 9.14 -13.71 3.45
C ASP A 152 8.30 -14.78 2.73
N ARG A 153 7.62 -14.36 1.66
CA ARG A 153 6.73 -15.24 0.87
C ARG A 153 6.51 -14.70 -0.53
N CYS A 154 6.08 -15.59 -1.41
CA CYS A 154 5.53 -15.22 -2.71
C CYS A 154 4.12 -14.63 -2.57
N VAL A 155 3.90 -13.50 -3.24
CA VAL A 155 2.63 -12.77 -3.25
C VAL A 155 2.08 -12.72 -4.68
N LEU A 156 0.82 -13.13 -4.82
CA LEU A 156 0.12 -13.11 -6.10
C LEU A 156 -0.17 -11.68 -6.56
N LYS A 157 0.06 -11.39 -7.84
CA LYS A 157 -0.10 -10.05 -8.45
C LYS A 157 0.49 -8.97 -7.52
N MET A 158 1.71 -9.21 -7.04
CA MET A 158 2.36 -8.34 -6.07
C MET A 158 2.56 -6.97 -6.72
N ASP A 159 2.09 -5.93 -6.05
CA ASP A 159 2.34 -4.56 -6.47
C ASP A 159 3.55 -3.99 -5.71
N HIS A 160 3.47 -3.93 -4.38
CA HIS A 160 4.58 -3.52 -3.53
C HIS A 160 4.38 -3.98 -2.08
N HIS A 161 5.42 -3.86 -1.26
CA HIS A 161 5.28 -3.93 0.19
C HIS A 161 5.08 -2.51 0.74
N CYS A 162 3.97 -2.28 1.43
CA CYS A 162 3.63 -0.94 1.92
C CYS A 162 3.85 -0.85 3.42
N VAL A 163 4.80 0.00 3.81
CA VAL A 163 5.18 0.22 5.21
C VAL A 163 4.04 0.88 6.02
N TRP A 164 3.21 1.71 5.39
CA TRP A 164 2.09 2.43 6.03
C TRP A 164 0.95 1.52 6.50
N VAL A 165 0.74 0.40 5.79
CA VAL A 165 -0.26 -0.63 6.13
C VAL A 165 0.39 -1.89 6.69
N VAL A 166 1.73 -1.89 6.79
CA VAL A 166 2.56 -2.99 7.30
C VAL A 166 2.20 -4.34 6.66
N ASN A 167 1.89 -4.31 5.37
CA ASN A 167 1.44 -5.46 4.62
C ASN A 167 1.87 -5.34 3.16
N CYS A 168 2.01 -6.49 2.51
CA CYS A 168 2.14 -6.52 1.06
C CYS A 168 0.79 -6.10 0.42
N VAL A 169 0.85 -5.37 -0.69
CA VAL A 169 -0.31 -5.08 -1.54
C VAL A 169 -0.23 -6.01 -2.74
N GLY A 170 -1.27 -6.84 -2.92
CA GLY A 170 -1.33 -7.87 -3.95
C GLY A 170 -2.75 -8.17 -4.40
N ALA A 171 -2.93 -9.29 -5.10
CA ALA A 171 -4.18 -9.66 -5.77
C ALA A 171 -5.45 -9.50 -4.91
N ARG A 172 -5.40 -9.88 -3.64
CA ARG A 172 -6.60 -9.98 -2.78
C ARG A 172 -6.92 -8.70 -2.00
N ASN A 173 -5.98 -7.77 -1.85
CA ASN A 173 -6.17 -6.53 -1.09
C ASN A 173 -5.95 -5.25 -1.90
N TYR A 174 -5.55 -5.33 -3.18
CA TYR A 174 -5.34 -4.17 -4.05
C TYR A 174 -6.56 -3.24 -4.13
N LYS A 175 -7.78 -3.80 -4.21
CA LYS A 175 -9.02 -2.99 -4.21
C LYS A 175 -9.16 -2.14 -2.94
N TYR A 176 -8.94 -2.75 -1.77
CA TYR A 176 -9.03 -2.03 -0.50
C TYR A 176 -7.96 -0.95 -0.41
N PHE A 177 -6.78 -1.21 -0.99
CA PHE A 177 -5.68 -0.24 -1.03
C PHE A 177 -6.07 0.99 -1.86
N LEU A 178 -6.62 0.80 -3.05
CA LEU A 178 -7.09 1.92 -3.87
C LEU A 178 -8.19 2.73 -3.18
N LEU A 179 -9.16 2.06 -2.55
CA LEU A 179 -10.21 2.75 -1.79
C LEU A 179 -9.63 3.51 -0.59
N PHE A 180 -8.68 2.92 0.12
CA PHE A 180 -7.96 3.58 1.21
C PHE A 180 -7.28 4.87 0.72
N LEU A 181 -6.60 4.86 -0.44
CA LEU A 181 -5.98 6.06 -1.00
C LEU A 181 -7.02 7.15 -1.30
N VAL A 182 -8.13 6.77 -1.95
CA VAL A 182 -9.20 7.72 -2.31
C VAL A 182 -9.85 8.32 -1.08
N TYR A 183 -10.26 7.51 -0.09
CA TYR A 183 -10.88 8.04 1.12
C TYR A 183 -9.92 8.87 1.96
N THR A 184 -8.63 8.51 2.02
CA THR A 184 -7.62 9.34 2.70
C THR A 184 -7.40 10.67 1.98
N PHE A 185 -7.41 10.68 0.64
CA PHE A 185 -7.35 11.91 -0.14
C PHE A 185 -8.57 12.81 0.11
N LEU A 186 -9.79 12.24 0.09
CA LEU A 186 -11.01 12.99 0.36
C LEU A 186 -11.04 13.56 1.79
N GLU A 187 -10.62 12.77 2.78
CA GLU A 187 -10.52 13.20 4.18
C GLU A 187 -9.52 14.35 4.33
N THR A 188 -8.30 14.18 3.82
CA THR A 188 -7.24 15.21 3.93
C THR A 188 -7.59 16.50 3.19
N VAL A 189 -8.33 16.42 2.07
CA VAL A 189 -8.88 17.59 1.38
C VAL A 189 -9.96 18.27 2.23
N LEU A 190 -10.90 17.50 2.80
CA LEU A 190 -11.93 18.05 3.68
C LEU A 190 -11.27 18.76 4.87
N ASP A 191 -10.36 18.11 5.58
CA ASP A 191 -9.60 18.65 6.71
C ASP A 191 -8.89 19.96 6.35
N THR A 192 -8.21 19.99 5.19
CA THR A 192 -7.54 21.19 4.71
C THR A 192 -8.52 22.35 4.50
N LEU A 193 -9.67 22.08 3.84
CA LEU A 193 -10.67 23.11 3.56
C LEU A 193 -11.34 23.64 4.83
N VAL A 194 -11.68 22.75 5.77
CA VAL A 194 -12.40 23.13 7.00
C VAL A 194 -11.49 23.79 8.04
N LEU A 195 -10.18 23.54 8.00
CA LEU A 195 -9.19 24.18 8.86
C LEU A 195 -8.64 25.50 8.26
N LEU A 196 -8.78 25.72 6.94
CA LEU A 196 -8.25 26.90 6.25
C LEU A 196 -8.68 28.24 6.88
N PRO A 197 -9.95 28.48 7.28
CA PRO A 197 -10.34 29.74 7.90
C PRO A 197 -9.60 29.98 9.23
N SER A 198 -9.51 28.95 10.08
CA SER A 198 -8.77 29.03 11.35
C SER A 198 -7.28 29.24 11.12
N PHE A 199 -6.71 28.62 10.09
CA PHE A 199 -5.31 28.81 9.71
C PHE A 199 -5.04 30.23 9.20
N ILE A 200 -5.91 30.81 8.37
CA ILE A 200 -5.77 32.20 7.89
C ILE A 200 -5.90 33.19 9.05
N THR A 201 -6.89 33.01 9.93
CA THR A 201 -7.08 33.87 11.10
C THR A 201 -5.89 33.82 12.04
N PHE A 202 -5.24 32.65 12.19
CA PHE A 202 -4.00 32.51 12.96
C PHE A 202 -2.87 33.46 12.49
N PHE A 203 -2.72 33.70 11.18
CA PHE A 203 -1.72 34.64 10.66
C PHE A 203 -2.17 36.11 10.67
N ARG A 204 -3.46 36.38 10.79
CA ARG A 204 -4.01 37.74 10.73
C ARG A 204 -4.23 38.39 12.09
N ASP A 205 -4.51 37.60 13.13
CA ASP A 205 -4.94 38.12 14.44
C ASP A 205 -3.90 37.80 15.53
N GLU A 206 -3.09 38.81 15.88
CA GLU A 206 -2.05 38.67 16.90
C GLU A 206 -2.61 38.39 18.29
N SER A 207 -3.86 38.76 18.56
CA SER A 207 -4.50 38.57 19.87
C SER A 207 -4.83 37.11 20.17
N ARG A 208 -5.05 36.28 19.15
CA ARG A 208 -5.34 34.84 19.32
C ARG A 208 -4.10 33.99 19.57
N ARG A 209 -2.89 34.57 19.48
CA ARG A 209 -1.67 33.96 20.03
C ARG A 209 -1.72 33.78 21.55
N SER A 210 -2.69 34.41 22.23
CA SER A 210 -2.98 34.20 23.65
C SER A 210 -3.77 32.92 23.96
N SER A 211 -4.27 32.21 22.94
CA SER A 211 -4.80 30.84 23.09
C SER A 211 -3.69 29.90 23.58
N SER A 212 -4.04 28.72 24.14
CA SER A 212 -3.02 27.77 24.60
C SER A 212 -2.02 27.48 23.46
N ALA A 213 -0.72 27.67 23.71
CA ALA A 213 0.30 27.52 22.68
C ALA A 213 0.27 26.13 22.01
N SER A 214 -0.19 25.13 22.77
CA SER A 214 -0.46 23.77 22.31
C SER A 214 -1.54 23.69 21.23
N ASP A 215 -2.70 24.34 21.42
CA ASP A 215 -3.80 24.26 20.45
C ASP A 215 -3.42 24.88 19.10
N VAL A 216 -2.68 25.99 19.17
CA VAL A 216 -2.15 26.67 17.99
C VAL A 216 -1.14 25.81 17.24
N ALA A 217 -0.23 25.15 17.98
CA ALA A 217 0.74 24.23 17.39
C ALA A 217 0.04 23.03 16.72
N ILE A 218 -1.00 22.49 17.36
CA ILE A 218 -1.80 21.39 16.80
C ILE A 218 -2.52 21.81 15.53
N LEU A 219 -3.15 22.99 15.50
CA LEU A 219 -3.81 23.51 14.30
C LEU A 219 -2.83 23.66 13.14
N PHE A 220 -1.66 24.27 13.38
CA PHE A 220 -0.65 24.46 12.35
C PHE A 220 -0.14 23.12 11.82
N LEU A 221 0.20 22.20 12.72
CA LEU A 221 0.67 20.86 12.37
C LEU A 221 -0.39 20.10 11.57
N ALA A 222 -1.63 20.08 12.03
CA ALA A 222 -2.73 19.39 11.34
C ALA A 222 -2.98 19.96 9.95
N PHE A 223 -3.03 21.29 9.79
CA PHE A 223 -3.25 21.91 8.49
C PHE A 223 -2.13 21.56 7.49
N VAL A 224 -0.86 21.73 7.90
CA VAL A 224 0.29 21.46 7.03
C VAL A 224 0.38 19.97 6.67
N LEU A 225 0.16 19.07 7.62
CA LEU A 225 0.16 17.63 7.36
C LEU A 225 -0.94 17.22 6.40
N ASN A 226 -2.18 17.66 6.60
CA ASN A 226 -3.30 17.32 5.72
C ASN A 226 -3.11 17.86 4.30
N LEU A 227 -2.62 19.09 4.16
CA LEU A 227 -2.30 19.66 2.84
C LEU A 227 -1.20 18.87 2.13
N ALA A 228 -0.13 18.50 2.83
CA ALA A 228 0.96 17.71 2.28
C ALA A 228 0.47 16.31 1.84
N PHE A 229 -0.35 15.65 2.67
CA PHE A 229 -0.92 14.36 2.32
C PHE A 229 -1.86 14.46 1.12
N ALA A 230 -2.76 15.45 1.06
CA ALA A 230 -3.68 15.65 -0.06
C ALA A 230 -2.93 15.78 -1.40
N LEU A 231 -1.87 16.60 -1.43
CA LEU A 231 -1.05 16.79 -2.64
C LEU A 231 -0.29 15.52 -3.03
N SER A 232 0.34 14.83 -2.06
CA SER A 232 1.08 13.60 -2.33
C SER A 232 0.18 12.46 -2.80
N LEU A 233 -1.01 12.31 -2.19
CA LEU A 233 -1.98 11.28 -2.52
C LEU A 233 -2.63 11.53 -3.88
N LEU A 234 -2.82 12.78 -4.29
CA LEU A 234 -3.34 13.11 -5.62
C LEU A 234 -2.43 12.51 -6.72
N ILE A 235 -1.11 12.71 -6.58
CA ILE A 235 -0.12 12.17 -7.52
C ILE A 235 -0.13 10.64 -7.47
N PHE A 236 -0.16 10.08 -6.26
CA PHE A 236 -0.11 8.63 -6.06
C PHE A 236 -1.35 7.91 -6.59
N ILE A 237 -2.54 8.48 -6.41
CA ILE A 237 -3.80 8.00 -6.99
C ILE A 237 -3.73 8.10 -8.52
N GLY A 238 -3.21 9.19 -9.07
CA GLY A 238 -3.02 9.33 -10.53
C GLY A 238 -2.15 8.21 -11.10
N MET A 239 -1.03 7.91 -10.43
CA MET A 239 -0.15 6.81 -10.80
C MET A 239 -0.85 5.44 -10.70
N HIS A 240 -1.54 5.14 -9.61
CA HIS A 240 -2.26 3.86 -9.51
C HIS A 240 -3.44 3.75 -10.48
N THR A 241 -4.07 4.87 -10.84
CA THR A 241 -5.14 4.90 -11.84
C THR A 241 -4.61 4.49 -13.21
N SER A 242 -3.41 4.93 -13.59
CA SER A 242 -2.79 4.51 -14.86
C SER A 242 -2.44 3.02 -14.84
N LEU A 243 -1.92 2.50 -13.71
CA LEU A 243 -1.66 1.06 -13.54
C LEU A 243 -2.94 0.22 -13.70
N VAL A 244 -4.04 0.64 -13.08
CA VAL A 244 -5.34 -0.03 -13.21
C VAL A 244 -5.84 0.01 -14.65
N ALA A 245 -5.76 1.17 -15.31
CA ALA A 245 -6.20 1.34 -16.68
C ALA A 245 -5.41 0.48 -17.67
N SER A 246 -4.10 0.28 -17.43
CA SER A 246 -3.24 -0.58 -18.24
C SER A 246 -3.22 -2.05 -17.78
N ASN A 247 -3.94 -2.40 -16.71
CA ASN A 247 -3.88 -3.70 -16.04
C ASN A 247 -2.43 -4.16 -15.75
N THR A 248 -1.57 -3.22 -15.38
CA THR A 248 -0.18 -3.48 -14.97
C THR A 248 -0.04 -3.29 -13.46
N THR A 249 1.02 -3.86 -12.90
CA THR A 249 1.49 -3.61 -11.53
C THR A 249 2.70 -2.67 -11.58
N SER A 250 3.01 -2.04 -10.45
CA SER A 250 4.20 -1.22 -10.29
C SER A 250 5.48 -1.99 -10.66
N ILE A 251 5.56 -3.28 -10.29
CA ILE A 251 6.71 -4.13 -10.62
C ILE A 251 6.83 -4.36 -12.13
N GLU A 252 5.72 -4.64 -12.82
CA GLU A 252 5.74 -4.88 -14.27
C GLU A 252 6.21 -3.64 -15.04
N VAL A 253 5.78 -2.45 -14.62
CA VAL A 253 6.25 -1.19 -15.22
C VAL A 253 7.76 -1.02 -14.99
N MET A 254 8.24 -1.23 -13.76
CA MET A 254 9.67 -1.12 -13.45
C MET A 254 10.52 -2.12 -14.25
N LEU A 255 10.09 -3.39 -14.35
CA LEU A 255 10.80 -4.42 -15.11
C LEU A 255 10.85 -4.08 -16.61
N CYS A 256 9.74 -3.57 -17.16
CA CYS A 256 9.70 -3.12 -18.55
C CYS A 256 10.68 -1.96 -18.81
N THR A 257 10.71 -0.95 -17.93
CA THR A 257 11.63 0.19 -18.06
C THR A 257 13.10 -0.24 -17.99
N VAL A 258 13.46 -1.15 -17.08
CA VAL A 258 14.84 -1.66 -16.99
C VAL A 258 15.23 -2.42 -18.26
N SER A 259 14.30 -3.20 -18.82
CA SER A 259 14.54 -3.96 -20.05
C SER A 259 14.82 -3.03 -21.25
N THR A 260 14.04 -1.96 -21.40
CA THR A 260 14.23 -1.00 -22.52
C THR A 260 15.49 -0.15 -22.36
N SER A 261 15.81 0.31 -21.14
CA SER A 261 17.07 1.02 -20.86
C SER A 261 18.30 0.13 -21.08
N GLY A 262 18.23 -1.14 -20.65
CA GLY A 262 19.30 -2.13 -20.87
C GLY A 262 19.47 -2.55 -22.33
N PHE A 263 18.43 -2.41 -23.15
CA PHE A 263 18.50 -2.59 -24.60
C PHE A 263 19.19 -1.40 -25.28
N HIS A 264 18.84 -0.17 -24.90
CA HIS A 264 19.51 1.03 -25.44
C HIS A 264 20.99 1.12 -25.04
N ALA A 265 21.36 0.74 -23.82
CA ALA A 265 22.75 0.73 -23.38
C ALA A 265 23.63 -0.30 -24.12
N ARG A 266 23.05 -1.44 -24.54
CA ARG A 266 23.77 -2.49 -25.30
C ARG A 266 23.93 -2.20 -26.80
N HIS A 267 23.11 -1.31 -27.35
CA HIS A 267 23.17 -0.93 -28.77
C HIS A 267 23.89 0.42 -29.01
N SER A 268 24.38 1.07 -27.96
CA SER A 268 25.14 2.34 -28.02
C SER A 268 26.63 2.19 -27.66
N SER A 269 27.09 0.95 -27.40
CA SER A 269 28.48 0.56 -27.17
C SER A 269 29.02 -0.27 -28.33
#